data_AF-A0A848NR11-F1
#
_entry.id   AF-A0A848NR11-F1
#
_cell.length_a   1.000
_cell.length_b   1.000
_cell.length_c   1.000
_cell.angle_alpha   90.00
_cell.angle_beta   90.00
_cell.angle_gamma   90.00
#
_symmetry.space_group_name_H-M   'P 1'
#
loop_
_entity.id
_entity.type
_entity.pdbx_description
1 polymer ?
#
loop_
_entity_poly.entity_id
_entity_poly.type
_entity_poly.pdbx_seq_one_letter_code
_entity_poly.pdbx_strand_id
1 'polypeptide(L)' 'DWLAAMGLGLADFPESFFYSDSVNDVPLLEKVTRPIAANPSPTLRAIAQERGWQVIDLFDHVIDAKS' A
#
# COMPACT_ATOMS: atom_id res chain seq x y z
N ASP A 1 4.92 10.65 -18.66
CA ASP A 1 4.55 9.28 -18.28
C ASP A 1 5.54 8.25 -18.80
N TRP A 2 6.37 7.70 -17.91
CA TRP A 2 7.45 6.75 -18.26
C TRP A 2 6.91 5.43 -18.83
N LEU A 3 5.90 4.82 -18.20
CA LEU A 3 5.25 3.61 -18.73
C LEU A 3 4.59 3.87 -20.08
N ALA A 4 3.88 4.99 -20.24
CA ALA A 4 3.22 5.32 -21.50
C ALA A 4 4.21 5.51 -22.65
N ALA A 5 5.43 6.01 -22.38
CA ALA A 5 6.50 6.09 -23.38
C ALA A 5 6.98 4.70 -23.87
N MET A 6 6.72 3.65 -23.09
CA MET A 6 6.95 2.25 -23.47
C MET A 6 5.71 1.57 -24.06
N GLY A 7 4.61 2.32 -24.23
CA GLY A 7 3.32 1.76 -24.66
C GLY A 7 2.63 0.90 -23.59
N LEU A 8 2.98 1.09 -22.31
CA LEU A 8 2.46 0.31 -21.19
C LEU A 8 1.67 1.19 -20.20
N GLY A 9 0.79 0.57 -19.43
CA GLY A 9 0.06 1.09 -18.30
C GLY A 9 0.10 0.12 -17.11
N LEU A 10 -0.42 0.55 -15.96
CA LEU A 10 -0.41 -0.27 -14.73
C LEU A 10 -1.15 -1.61 -14.91
N ALA A 11 -2.20 -1.63 -15.73
CA ALA A 11 -3.01 -2.82 -15.99
C ALA A 11 -2.32 -3.87 -16.89
N ASP A 12 -1.21 -3.52 -17.54
CA ASP A 12 -0.45 -4.46 -18.37
C ASP A 12 0.41 -5.42 -17.52
N PHE A 13 0.49 -5.18 -16.21
CA PHE A 13 1.18 -6.05 -15.27
C PHE A 13 0.18 -6.98 -14.58
N PRO A 14 0.42 -8.31 -14.57
CA PRO A 14 -0.48 -9.26 -13.92
C PRO A 14 -0.55 -9.04 -12.41
N GLU A 15 0.54 -8.53 -11.81
CA GLU A 15 0.59 -8.12 -10.42
C GLU A 15 1.30 -6.76 -10.28
N SER A 16 0.76 -5.94 -9.40
CA SER A 16 1.30 -4.70 -8.90
C SER A 16 1.16 -4.69 -7.37
N PHE A 17 2.23 -4.28 -6.70
CA PHE A 17 2.30 -4.20 -5.25
C PHE A 17 2.52 -2.75 -4.83
N PHE A 18 1.90 -2.35 -3.72
CA PHE A 18 2.18 -1.07 -3.09
C PHE A 18 2.16 -1.25 -1.58
N TYR A 19 3.21 -0.76 -0.94
CA TYR A 19 3.43 -0.85 0.50
C TYR A 19 3.31 0.54 1.09
N SER A 20 2.42 0.74 2.06
CA SER A 20 2.30 2.02 2.77
C SER A 20 1.90 1.82 4.22
N ASP A 21 2.32 2.74 5.08
CA ASP A 21 1.98 2.88 6.49
C ASP A 21 0.87 3.93 6.75
N SER A 22 0.59 4.78 5.76
CA SER A 22 -0.21 5.99 5.90
C SER A 22 -1.60 5.87 5.26
N VAL A 23 -2.61 6.39 5.95
CA VAL A 23 -3.99 6.49 5.42
C VAL A 23 -4.09 7.39 4.18
N ASN A 24 -3.16 8.33 4.01
CA ASN A 24 -3.13 9.23 2.85
C ASN A 24 -2.97 8.49 1.53
N ASP A 25 -2.40 7.28 1.59
CA ASP A 25 -2.08 6.45 0.44
C ASP A 25 -3.19 5.45 0.08
N VAL A 26 -4.33 5.45 0.78
CA VAL A 26 -5.49 4.61 0.46
C VAL A 26 -5.89 4.68 -1.02
N PRO A 27 -5.94 5.87 -1.67
CA PRO A 27 -6.27 5.96 -3.10
C PRO A 27 -5.25 5.27 -4.03
N LEU A 28 -4.01 5.06 -3.59
CA LEU A 28 -2.98 4.33 -4.35
C LEU A 28 -3.03 2.84 -4.05
N LEU A 29 -3.26 2.45 -2.79
CA LEU A 29 -3.48 1.07 -2.40
C LEU A 29 -4.68 0.46 -3.15
N GLU A 30 -5.74 1.24 -3.38
CA GLU A 30 -6.91 0.81 -4.18
C GLU A 30 -6.60 0.54 -5.66
N LYS A 31 -5.49 1.06 -6.21
CA LYS A 31 -5.17 0.94 -7.63
C LYS A 31 -4.33 -0.29 -7.97
N VAL A 32 -3.66 -0.89 -6.98
CA VAL A 32 -2.79 -2.04 -7.21
C VAL A 32 -3.51 -3.35 -6.95
N THR A 33 -3.05 -4.43 -7.57
CA THR A 33 -3.64 -5.76 -7.40
C THR A 33 -3.30 -6.38 -6.04
N ARG A 34 -2.19 -5.95 -5.41
CA ARG A 34 -1.66 -6.50 -4.16
C ARG A 34 -1.31 -5.36 -3.18
N PRO A 35 -2.31 -4.71 -2.58
CA PRO A 35 -2.08 -3.68 -1.56
C PRO A 35 -1.57 -4.30 -0.26
N ILE A 36 -0.54 -3.69 0.33
CA ILE A 36 0.07 -4.14 1.58
C ILE A 36 0.18 -2.96 2.53
N ALA A 37 -0.43 -3.09 3.71
CA ALA A 37 -0.30 -2.14 4.79
C ALA A 37 0.94 -2.52 5.63
N ALA A 38 2.03 -1.76 5.49
CA ALA A 38 3.31 -2.06 6.15
C ALA A 38 3.49 -1.14 7.37
N ASN A 39 3.56 -1.70 8.57
CA ASN A 39 3.53 -0.96 9.84
C ASN A 39 2.41 0.10 9.90
N PRO A 40 1.15 -0.24 9.55
CA PRO A 40 0.14 0.78 9.33
C PRO A 40 -0.23 1.53 10.61
N SER A 41 -0.46 2.84 10.44
CA SER A 41 -1.19 3.65 11.42
C SER A 41 -2.51 2.96 11.84
N PRO A 42 -3.06 3.24 13.04
CA PRO A 42 -4.30 2.59 13.50
C PRO A 42 -5.46 2.68 12.51
N THR A 43 -5.61 3.83 11.84
CA THR A 43 -6.65 4.04 10.82
C THR A 43 -6.42 3.18 9.59
N LEU A 44 -5.20 3.16 9.04
CA LEU A 44 -4.91 2.30 7.88
C LEU A 44 -5.04 0.82 8.24
N ARG A 45 -4.69 0.42 9.47
CA ARG A 45 -4.86 -0.96 9.93
C ARG A 45 -6.33 -1.38 9.92
N ALA A 46 -7.23 -0.53 10.39
CA ALA A 46 -8.66 -0.80 10.35
C ALA A 46 -9.17 -0.96 8.91
N ILE A 47 -8.75 -0.07 8.00
CA ILE A 47 -9.11 -0.15 6.57
C ILE A 47 -8.56 -1.43 5.94
N ALA A 48 -7.31 -1.79 6.23
CA ALA A 48 -6.68 -2.99 5.70
C ALA A 48 -7.42 -4.26 6.16
N GLN A 49 -7.83 -4.31 7.44
CA GLN A 49 -8.63 -5.41 7.98
C GLN A 49 -10.02 -5.49 7.33
N GLU A 50 -10.71 -4.35 7.18
CA GLU A 50 -12.02 -4.28 6.53
C GLU A 50 -11.97 -4.77 5.07
N ARG A 51 -10.91 -4.41 4.35
CA ARG A 51 -10.74 -4.71 2.92
C ARG A 51 -9.99 -6.01 2.64
N GLY A 52 -9.58 -6.74 3.68
CA GLY A 52 -8.79 -7.96 3.55
C GLY A 52 -7.40 -7.74 2.95
N TRP A 53 -6.83 -6.54 3.07
CA TRP A 53 -5.46 -6.26 2.65
C TRP A 53 -4.46 -6.90 3.60
N GLN A 54 -3.33 -7.33 3.04
CA GLN A 54 -2.26 -7.90 3.84
C GLN A 54 -1.66 -6.81 4.74
N VAL A 55 -1.46 -7.14 6.01
CA VAL A 55 -0.74 -6.30 6.97
C VAL A 55 0.60 -6.95 7.29
N ILE A 56 1.67 -6.18 7.27
CA ILE A 56 3.01 -6.64 7.68
C ILE A 56 3.54 -5.69 8.75
N ASP A 57 3.87 -6.22 9.91
CA ASP A 57 4.58 -5.53 10.97
C ASP A 57 6.07 -5.91 10.87
N LEU A 58 6.87 -5.03 10.26
CA LEU A 58 8.27 -5.29 9.86
C LEU A 58 9.25 -5.12 11.02
N PHE A 59 8.89 -4.36 12.04
CA PHE A 59 9.78 -4.05 13.16
C PHE A 59 9.02 -4.21 14.48
N ASP A 60 9.51 -5.07 15.36
CA ASP A 60 8.88 -5.31 16.68
C ASP A 60 8.92 -4.08 17.61
N HIS A 61 9.79 -3.10 17.31
CA HIS A 61 10.03 -1.93 18.16
C HIS A 61 10.45 -0.68 17.39
N VAL A 62 9.51 -0.02 16.70
CA VAL A 62 9.70 1.38 16.31
C VAL A 62 8.53 2.17 16.86
N ILE A 63 8.78 2.96 17.91
CA ILE A 63 7.90 4.08 18.28
C ILE A 63 8.07 5.08 17.14
N ASP A 64 7.13 5.11 16.21
CA ASP A 64 7.25 6.00 15.06
C ASP A 64 7.09 7.44 15.54
N ALA A 65 8.21 8.16 15.58
CA ALA A 65 8.29 9.60 15.89
C ALA A 65 7.95 10.43 14.64
N LYS A 66 6.87 10.08 13.95
CA LYS A 66 6.34 10.84 12.82
C LYS A 66 4.87 11.14 13.04
N SER A 67 4.65 12.23 13.77
CA SER A 67 3.46 13.09 13.66
C SER A 67 3.87 14.38 12.96
#